data_AF-A0A6N6RNP1-F1
#
_entry.id   AF-A0A6N6RNP1-F1
#
_cell.length_a   1.000
_cell.length_b   1.000
_cell.length_c   1.000
_cell.angle_alpha   90.00
_cell.angle_beta   90.00
_cell.angle_gamma   90.00
#
_symmetry.space_group_name_H-M   'P 1'
#
loop_
_entity.id
_entity.type
_entity.pdbx_description
1 polymer ?
#
loop_
_entity_poly.entity_id
_entity_poly.type
_entity_poly.pdbx_seq_one_letter_code
_entity_poly.pdbx_strand_id
1 'polypeptide(L)'
;MYKLRKLEGEQDWLDADGIKIYTISANEEPINMVAFHQRLTEVKSEITLEWDQTAAFVIFHNGASCKYLVLAWWGNDNELFTSVSVQVNGVWVVDPTKYSFCLYDIEVMWKERNIYIETIDCESPSLVKYRTSR
;
A
#
# COMPACT_ATOMS: atom_id res chain seq x y z
N MET A 1 -2.39 23.86 14.56
CA MET A 1 -3.65 23.15 14.88
C MET A 1 -3.55 21.75 14.26
N TYR A 2 -3.91 20.71 14.99
CA TYR A 2 -3.91 19.33 14.46
C TYR A 2 -5.00 19.17 13.40
N LYS A 3 -4.69 18.43 12.33
CA LYS A 3 -5.63 18.03 11.27
C LYS A 3 -5.56 16.52 11.07
N LEU A 4 -6.71 15.90 10.83
CA LEU A 4 -6.76 14.49 10.47
C LEU A 4 -6.13 14.30 9.09
N ARG A 5 -5.41 13.20 8.88
CA ARG A 5 -4.83 12.89 7.56
C ARG A 5 -5.93 12.48 6.60
N LYS A 6 -5.84 12.97 5.36
CA LYS A 6 -6.78 12.59 4.29
C LYS A 6 -6.37 11.23 3.74
N LEU A 7 -7.29 10.27 3.75
CA LEU A 7 -7.12 8.93 3.19
C LEU A 7 -8.04 8.76 1.99
N GLU A 8 -7.51 8.32 0.86
CA GLU A 8 -8.29 8.07 -0.37
C GLU A 8 -7.87 6.73 -1.00
N GLY A 9 -8.77 6.14 -1.79
CA GLY A 9 -8.57 4.84 -2.44
C GLY A 9 -9.73 4.53 -3.39
N GLU A 10 -9.73 5.19 -4.54
CA GLU A 10 -10.77 5.03 -5.57
C GLU A 10 -10.72 3.62 -6.19
N GLN A 11 -11.85 3.13 -6.72
CA GLN A 11 -11.98 1.76 -7.21
C GLN A 11 -11.09 1.46 -8.42
N ASP A 12 -10.84 2.46 -9.26
CA ASP A 12 -10.04 2.40 -10.47
C ASP A 12 -8.54 2.67 -10.22
N TRP A 13 -8.14 3.03 -9.00
CA TRP A 13 -6.74 3.24 -8.64
C TRP A 13 -6.03 1.91 -8.42
N LEU A 14 -5.53 1.36 -9.52
CA LEU A 14 -4.74 0.14 -9.57
C LEU A 14 -3.39 0.42 -10.23
N ASP A 15 -2.36 -0.31 -9.84
CA ASP A 15 -1.10 -0.34 -10.60
C ASP A 15 -1.21 -1.26 -11.82
N ALA A 16 -0.14 -1.35 -12.61
CA ALA A 16 -0.10 -2.14 -13.84
C ALA A 16 -0.37 -3.64 -13.63
N ASP A 17 -0.15 -4.16 -12.41
CA ASP A 17 -0.37 -5.56 -12.04
C ASP A 17 -1.70 -5.75 -11.28
N GLY A 18 -2.53 -4.70 -11.19
CA GLY A 18 -3.82 -4.74 -10.50
C GLY A 18 -3.73 -4.62 -8.97
N ILE A 19 -2.61 -4.13 -8.42
CA ILE A 19 -2.46 -3.84 -6.99
C ILE A 19 -3.24 -2.58 -6.65
N LYS A 20 -4.03 -2.62 -5.57
CA LYS A 20 -4.82 -1.46 -5.11
C LYS A 20 -3.92 -0.34 -4.60
N ILE A 21 -4.23 0.89 -4.96
CA ILE A 21 -3.48 2.08 -4.53
C ILE A 21 -4.34 2.90 -3.56
N TYR A 22 -3.74 3.19 -2.41
CA TYR A 22 -4.26 4.11 -1.42
C TYR A 22 -3.35 5.32 -1.31
N THR A 23 -3.92 6.46 -0.92
CA THR A 23 -3.14 7.66 -0.61
C THR A 23 -3.42 8.14 0.79
N ILE A 24 -2.39 8.66 1.45
CA ILE A 24 -2.52 9.33 2.75
C ILE A 24 -1.76 10.66 2.70
N SER A 25 -2.44 11.75 3.04
CA SER A 25 -1.86 13.10 3.04
C SER A 25 -1.98 13.78 4.39
N ALA A 26 -0.84 14.19 4.96
CA ALA A 26 -0.79 14.89 6.24
C ALA A 26 -1.24 16.36 6.17
N ASN A 27 -1.24 16.96 4.98
CA ASN A 27 -1.58 18.37 4.76
C ASN A 27 -2.79 18.56 3.81
N GLU A 28 -3.52 17.48 3.51
CA GLU A 28 -4.66 17.45 2.58
C GLU A 28 -4.30 17.76 1.12
N GLU A 29 -3.02 17.92 0.80
CA GLU A 29 -2.56 18.12 -0.58
C GLU A 29 -2.68 16.81 -1.37
N PRO A 30 -3.04 16.87 -2.66
CA PRO A 30 -3.03 15.72 -3.55
C PRO A 30 -1.65 15.06 -3.61
N ILE A 31 -1.62 13.73 -3.56
CA ILE A 31 -0.38 12.97 -3.73
C ILE A 31 0.02 12.95 -5.20
N ASN A 32 1.26 13.36 -5.50
CA ASN A 32 1.85 13.13 -6.82
C ASN A 32 2.22 11.65 -6.97
N MET A 33 1.29 10.85 -7.50
CA MET A 33 1.44 9.40 -7.64
C MET A 33 2.58 8.98 -8.58
N VAL A 34 2.93 9.81 -9.58
CA VAL A 34 3.97 9.46 -10.57
C VAL A 34 5.31 9.14 -9.92
N ALA A 35 5.72 9.95 -8.93
CA ALA A 35 6.98 9.74 -8.21
C ALA A 35 6.95 8.45 -7.36
N PHE A 36 5.79 8.07 -6.86
CA PHE A 36 5.61 6.83 -6.09
C PHE A 36 5.57 5.60 -7.00
N HIS A 37 4.96 5.68 -8.18
CA HIS A 37 4.94 4.58 -9.14
C HIS A 37 6.33 4.14 -9.55
N GLN A 38 7.25 5.09 -9.79
CA GLN A 38 8.64 4.73 -10.09
C GLN A 38 9.26 3.90 -8.95
N ARG A 39 9.11 4.34 -7.70
CA ARG A 39 9.64 3.61 -6.55
C ARG A 39 8.93 2.26 -6.35
N LEU A 40 7.63 2.19 -6.61
CA LEU A 40 6.87 0.95 -6.56
C LEU A 40 7.47 -0.09 -7.52
N THR A 41 7.71 0.30 -8.78
CA THR A 41 8.33 -0.57 -9.78
C THR A 41 9.70 -1.09 -9.33
N GLU A 42 10.54 -0.21 -8.76
CA GLU A 42 11.84 -0.60 -8.21
C GLU A 42 11.69 -1.66 -7.10
N VAL A 43 10.87 -1.40 -6.08
CA VAL A 43 10.66 -2.32 -4.95
C VAL A 43 10.07 -3.66 -5.42
N LYS A 44 9.12 -3.65 -6.35
CA LYS A 44 8.52 -4.87 -6.91
C LYS A 44 9.53 -5.71 -7.69
N SER A 45 10.52 -5.09 -8.34
CA SER A 45 11.57 -5.80 -9.07
C SER A 45 12.59 -6.50 -8.16
N GLU A 46 12.70 -6.06 -6.90
CA GLU A 46 13.58 -6.67 -5.88
C GLU A 46 12.95 -7.91 -5.23
N ILE A 47 11.64 -8.12 -5.40
CA ILE A 47 10.86 -9.19 -4.79
C ILE A 47 10.39 -10.16 -5.88
N THR A 48 10.77 -11.43 -5.77
CA THR A 48 10.32 -12.47 -6.71
C THR A 48 8.91 -12.93 -6.36
N LEU A 49 7.90 -12.39 -7.04
CA LEU A 49 6.48 -12.73 -6.84
C LEU A 49 5.67 -12.47 -8.12
N GLU A 50 4.65 -13.30 -8.38
CA GLU A 50 3.67 -13.10 -9.45
C GLU A 50 2.64 -12.04 -9.01
N TRP A 51 2.98 -10.77 -9.22
CA TRP A 51 2.19 -9.64 -8.72
C TRP A 51 0.74 -9.60 -9.25
N ASP A 52 0.54 -10.02 -10.50
CA ASP A 52 -0.76 -10.10 -11.15
C ASP A 52 -1.65 -11.23 -10.59
N GLN A 53 -1.07 -12.19 -9.86
CA GLN A 53 -1.78 -13.26 -9.14
C GLN A 53 -1.79 -13.06 -7.63
N THR A 54 -1.19 -11.99 -7.12
CA THR A 54 -1.06 -11.72 -5.69
C THR A 54 -2.09 -10.70 -5.21
N ALA A 55 -2.77 -11.01 -4.11
CA ALA A 55 -3.55 -10.02 -3.37
C ALA A 55 -2.61 -9.06 -2.64
N ALA A 56 -2.53 -7.82 -3.11
CA ALA A 56 -1.64 -6.81 -2.58
C ALA A 56 -2.29 -5.42 -2.64
N PHE A 57 -1.73 -4.50 -1.88
CA PHE A 57 -2.05 -3.08 -1.92
C PHE A 57 -0.80 -2.24 -1.63
N VAL A 58 -0.83 -0.99 -2.06
CA VAL A 58 0.22 -0.02 -1.78
C VAL A 58 -0.37 1.27 -1.24
N ILE A 59 0.33 1.91 -0.31
CA ILE A 59 -0.04 3.20 0.24
C ILE A 59 1.03 4.22 -0.15
N PHE A 60 0.61 5.25 -0.89
CA PHE A 60 1.42 6.42 -1.20
C PHE A 60 1.13 7.51 -0.18
N HIS A 61 2.10 7.74 0.70
CA HIS A 61 1.85 8.48 1.91
C HIS A 61 2.79 9.69 2.02
N ASN A 62 2.24 10.90 1.87
CA ASN A 62 2.91 12.14 2.27
C ASN A 62 2.71 12.35 3.77
N GLY A 63 3.67 11.89 4.57
CA GLY A 63 3.71 12.16 6.00
C GLY A 63 4.07 13.62 6.30
N ALA A 64 4.01 13.99 7.58
CA ALA A 64 4.30 15.37 8.00
C ALA A 64 5.75 15.80 7.72
N SER A 65 6.71 14.85 7.73
CA SER A 65 8.14 15.12 7.58
C SER A 65 8.81 14.36 6.43
N CYS A 66 8.24 13.23 6.00
CA CYS A 66 8.81 12.37 4.97
C CYS A 66 7.71 11.75 4.12
N LYS A 67 8.08 11.30 2.93
CA LYS A 67 7.21 10.47 2.08
C LYS A 67 7.47 9.00 2.35
N TYR A 68 6.41 8.21 2.34
CA TYR A 68 6.43 6.78 2.62
C TYR A 68 5.72 6.04 1.48
N LEU A 69 6.34 5.00 0.97
CA LEU A 69 5.68 3.99 0.15
C LEU A 69 5.60 2.71 0.98
N VAL A 70 4.39 2.30 1.31
CA VAL A 70 4.12 1.06 2.04
C VAL A 70 3.52 0.06 1.05
N LEU A 71 4.31 -0.88 0.57
CA LEU A 71 3.84 -2.01 -0.22
C LEU A 71 3.52 -3.16 0.73
N ALA A 72 2.32 -3.72 0.63
CA ALA A 72 1.89 -4.85 1.44
C ALA A 72 1.27 -5.93 0.55
N TRP A 73 1.55 -7.20 0.87
CA TRP A 73 1.04 -8.34 0.12
C TRP A 73 0.74 -9.51 1.04
N TRP A 74 -0.34 -10.21 0.72
CA TRP A 74 -0.74 -11.42 1.44
C TRP A 74 0.07 -12.61 0.92
N GLY A 75 0.58 -13.42 1.83
CA GLY A 75 1.31 -14.65 1.54
C GLY A 75 1.19 -15.62 2.71
N ASN A 76 1.77 -16.82 2.57
CA ASN A 76 1.70 -17.86 3.60
C ASN A 76 0.27 -18.05 4.17
N ASP A 77 -0.70 -18.12 3.26
CA ASP A 77 -2.14 -18.22 3.50
C ASP A 77 -2.80 -17.00 4.17
N ASN A 78 -2.23 -16.43 5.23
CA ASN A 78 -2.86 -15.34 5.99
C ASN A 78 -1.88 -14.31 6.60
N GLU A 79 -0.62 -14.32 6.18
CA GLU A 79 0.39 -13.37 6.66
C GLU A 79 0.44 -12.13 5.75
N LEU A 80 0.50 -10.95 6.37
CA LEU A 80 0.69 -9.69 5.65
C LEU A 80 2.17 -9.31 5.67
N PHE A 81 2.84 -9.50 4.53
CA PHE A 81 4.20 -9.02 4.33
C PHE A 81 4.18 -7.53 3.98
N THR A 82 5.23 -6.82 4.36
CA THR A 82 5.36 -5.38 4.10
C THR A 82 6.76 -5.00 3.66
N SER A 83 6.85 -4.03 2.76
CA SER A 83 8.07 -3.28 2.43
C SER A 83 7.78 -1.79 2.57
N VAL A 84 8.56 -1.12 3.43
CA VAL A 84 8.38 0.30 3.75
C VAL A 84 9.58 1.08 3.21
N SER A 85 9.37 1.83 2.13
CA SER A 85 10.34 2.80 1.62
C SER A 85 10.06 4.19 2.17
N VAL A 86 11.09 4.89 2.61
CA VAL A 86 11.00 6.29 3.10
C VAL A 86 11.90 7.19 2.28
N GLN A 87 11.41 8.36 1.87
CA GLN A 87 12.23 9.35 1.18
C GLN A 87 12.95 10.24 2.19
N VAL A 88 14.28 10.11 2.27
CA VAL A 88 15.17 10.89 3.13
C VAL A 88 16.15 11.64 2.24
N ASN A 89 16.22 12.98 2.36
CA ASN A 89 17.08 13.84 1.54
C ASN A 89 16.93 13.59 0.01
N GLY A 90 15.70 13.31 -0.44
CA GLY A 90 15.38 13.02 -1.84
C GLY A 90 15.65 11.58 -2.30
N VAL A 91 16.23 10.73 -1.45
CA VAL A 91 16.56 9.34 -1.78
C VAL A 91 15.62 8.39 -1.05
N TRP A 92 15.14 7.36 -1.75
CA TRP A 92 14.35 6.29 -1.14
C TRP A 92 15.25 5.30 -0.42
N VAL A 93 14.91 4.97 0.83
CA VAL A 93 15.62 3.98 1.65
C VAL A 93 14.63 2.99 2.25
N VAL A 94 15.08 1.75 2.45
CA VAL A 94 14.36 0.70 3.20
C VAL A 94 15.25 0.30 4.37
N ASP A 95 14.78 0.54 5.58
CA ASP A 95 15.47 0.16 6.82
C ASP A 95 14.42 -0.20 7.89
N PRO A 96 14.08 -1.50 8.03
CA PRO A 96 13.05 -1.94 8.96
C PRO A 96 13.42 -1.73 10.44
N THR A 97 14.68 -1.38 10.73
CA THR A 97 15.11 -1.04 12.09
C THR A 97 14.83 0.41 12.47
N LYS A 98 14.51 1.27 11.49
CA LYS A 98 14.28 2.71 11.67
C LYS A 98 12.90 3.17 11.23
N TYR A 99 12.36 2.55 10.21
CA TYR A 99 11.12 2.98 9.57
C TYR A 99 10.09 1.87 9.57
N SER A 100 8.84 2.28 9.78
CA SER A 100 7.67 1.41 9.70
C SER A 100 6.50 2.22 9.12
N PHE A 101 5.41 1.54 8.84
CA PHE A 101 4.12 2.17 8.56
C PHE A 101 3.57 2.82 9.84
N CYS A 102 2.76 3.87 9.69
CA CYS A 102 2.20 4.60 10.82
C CYS A 102 0.78 4.17 11.15
N LEU A 103 0.22 4.72 12.23
CA LEU A 103 -1.16 4.44 12.67
C LEU A 103 -2.23 4.69 11.60
N TYR A 104 -2.01 5.62 10.66
CA TYR A 104 -2.97 5.89 9.58
C TYR A 104 -2.88 4.85 8.46
N ASP A 105 -1.69 4.28 8.23
CA ASP A 105 -1.52 3.16 7.30
C ASP A 105 -2.22 1.90 7.84
N ILE A 106 -2.26 1.73 9.17
CA ILE A 106 -2.97 0.62 9.83
C ILE A 106 -4.48 0.67 9.55
N GLU A 107 -5.09 1.84 9.35
CA GLU A 107 -6.50 1.95 8.94
C GLU A 107 -6.73 1.26 7.59
N VAL A 108 -5.82 1.48 6.62
CA VAL A 108 -5.86 0.79 5.32
C VAL A 108 -5.63 -0.70 5.51
N MET A 109 -4.63 -1.10 6.30
CA MET A 109 -4.34 -2.52 6.55
C MET A 109 -5.52 -3.25 7.22
N TRP A 110 -6.22 -2.60 8.15
CA TRP A 110 -7.41 -3.13 8.79
C TRP A 110 -8.54 -3.37 7.78
N LYS A 111 -8.78 -2.38 6.92
CA LYS A 111 -9.77 -2.48 5.83
C LYS A 111 -9.44 -3.62 4.89
N GLU A 112 -8.19 -3.68 4.42
CA GLU A 112 -7.68 -4.70 3.51
C GLU A 112 -7.74 -6.11 4.11
N ARG A 113 -7.47 -6.24 5.41
CA ARG A 113 -7.63 -7.51 6.15
C ARG A 113 -9.07 -8.02 6.07
N ASN A 114 -10.07 -7.15 6.25
CA ASN A 114 -11.47 -7.56 6.18
C ASN A 114 -11.87 -7.96 4.76
N ILE A 115 -11.44 -7.19 3.75
CA ILE A 115 -11.66 -7.53 2.33
C ILE A 115 -11.02 -8.88 2.00
N TYR A 116 -9.80 -9.13 2.49
CA TYR A 116 -9.10 -10.39 2.25
C TYR A 116 -9.90 -11.59 2.75
N ILE A 117 -10.49 -11.51 3.94
CA ILE A 117 -11.37 -12.57 4.46
C ILE A 117 -12.63 -12.71 3.64
N GLU A 118 -13.26 -11.61 3.23
CA GLU A 118 -14.50 -11.68 2.46
C GLU A 118 -14.30 -12.22 1.04
N THR A 119 -13.08 -12.10 0.49
CA THR A 119 -12.84 -12.33 -0.94
C THR A 119 -11.79 -13.38 -1.25
N ILE A 120 -10.87 -13.72 -0.34
CA ILE A 120 -9.80 -14.69 -0.55
C ILE A 120 -9.86 -15.81 0.48
N ASP A 121 -9.80 -15.50 1.78
CA ASP A 121 -9.89 -16.49 2.87
C ASP A 121 -11.36 -16.84 3.16
N CYS A 122 -12.02 -17.44 2.17
CA CYS A 122 -13.42 -17.83 2.21
C CYS A 122 -13.70 -19.07 1.36
N GLU A 123 -14.95 -19.56 1.38
CA GLU A 123 -15.37 -20.75 0.63
C GLU A 123 -15.20 -20.63 -0.90
N SER A 124 -15.13 -19.42 -1.44
CA SER A 124 -15.01 -19.17 -2.89
C SER A 124 -14.05 -18.01 -3.17
N PRO A 125 -12.73 -18.26 -3.10
CA PRO A 125 -11.70 -17.25 -3.27
C PRO A 125 -11.75 -16.58 -4.66
N SER A 126 -11.54 -15.27 -4.70
CA SER A 126 -11.58 -14.46 -5.92
C SER A 126 -10.72 -13.20 -5.82
N LEU A 127 -9.57 -13.23 -6.49
CA LEU A 127 -8.68 -12.08 -6.62
C LEU A 127 -9.34 -10.89 -7.34
N VAL A 128 -10.23 -11.16 -8.30
CA VAL A 128 -11.01 -10.12 -8.99
C VAL A 128 -11.92 -9.38 -8.00
N LYS A 129 -12.61 -10.10 -7.10
CA LYS A 129 -13.41 -9.47 -6.04
C LYS A 129 -12.52 -8.67 -5.09
N TYR A 130 -11.39 -9.22 -4.65
CA TYR A 130 -10.44 -8.51 -3.80
C TYR A 130 -10.00 -7.16 -4.38
N ARG A 131 -9.68 -7.12 -5.68
CA ARG A 131 -9.22 -5.93 -6.40
C ARG A 131 -10.30 -4.87 -6.60
N THR A 132 -11.55 -5.30 -6.76
CA THR A 132 -12.69 -4.41 -7.00
C THR A 132 -13.40 -3.96 -5.71
N SER A 133 -13.19 -4.65 -4.58
CA SER A 133 -13.65 -4.22 -3.25
C SER A 133 -12.84 -3.04 -2.72
N ARG A 134 -13.46 -2.24 -1.85
CA ARG A 134 -12.80 -1.14 -1.15
C ARG A 134 -13.06 -1.17 0.33
#